data_AF-A0A5B1CMF1-F1
#
_entry.id   AF-A0A5B1CMF1-F1
#
_cell.length_a   1.000
_cell.length_b   1.000
_cell.length_c   1.000
_cell.angle_alpha   90.00
_cell.angle_beta   90.00
_cell.angle_gamma   90.00
#
_symmetry.space_group_name_H-M   'P 1'
#
loop_
_entity.id
_entity.type
_entity.pdbx_description
1 polymer ?
#
loop_
_entity_poly.entity_id
_entity_poly.type
_entity_poly.pdbx_seq_one_letter_code
_entity_poly.pdbx_strand_id
1 'polypeptide(L)'
;MKHCLGCFLLFCILFASAVVAEEGDWPQWHGPERDGHAAKQNLRQSWPKKGPKLKWTFDKAEEGFSTMAVADGKLYTMGADEDNCFVICLNSKDGKLIWKTPIARASKRRDYNQQWGEGPRGTPTIDGDDVYAMTDLGVVASLDKESGEVSWSVDLVEVYDSEIPRWGYSESPLVDGDRVVVTPGGEKFMVALDRESGEEVWHSKEFSEAAQYVSAVVGQVGDCRFYLTAAQSGLIAFDCESGDVAFSDDMTGNDVAVVSTPIIHDDLVYHTSDYGAGNTLLKLTPKADGGIRAKPLYHLAGKTMRNHHGGVVLVDGVIYGFTKVDGGVWMAQDLETGETLWRNRVGRNRSGSISYADGRLYCYNDTDGTCYLVEPSREQWEPRGMLTLPQQTKFDRDKGAIWATPIIAGGTLFLRDQELIFAFDVSKK
;
A
#
# COMPACT_ATOMS: atom_id res chain seq x y z
N MET A 1 -52.28 -32.54 30.33
CA MET A 1 -52.01 -32.10 28.95
C MET A 1 -50.98 -30.98 29.03
N LYS A 2 -49.86 -31.15 28.32
CA LYS A 2 -48.63 -30.36 28.43
C LYS A 2 -48.78 -29.05 27.67
N HIS A 3 -48.46 -27.91 28.29
CA HIS A 3 -48.28 -26.64 27.57
C HIS A 3 -46.78 -26.40 27.36
N CYS A 4 -46.42 -26.23 26.09
CA CYS A 4 -45.07 -26.07 25.57
C CYS A 4 -44.68 -24.59 25.66
N LEU A 5 -43.62 -24.27 26.40
CA LEU A 5 -42.97 -22.96 26.39
C LEU A 5 -41.99 -22.93 25.21
N GLY A 6 -42.30 -22.15 24.18
CA GLY A 6 -41.38 -21.90 23.06
C GLY A 6 -40.42 -20.76 23.40
N CYS A 7 -39.14 -21.08 23.59
CA CYS A 7 -38.06 -20.08 23.55
C CYS A 7 -37.86 -19.60 22.12
N PHE A 8 -38.15 -18.33 21.85
CA PHE A 8 -37.68 -17.65 20.64
C PHE A 8 -36.25 -17.16 20.92
N LEU A 9 -35.25 -17.85 20.35
CA LEU A 9 -33.90 -17.31 20.22
C LEU A 9 -33.94 -16.20 19.15
N LEU A 10 -33.70 -14.96 19.59
CA LEU A 10 -33.45 -13.83 18.70
C LEU A 10 -32.03 -14.00 18.13
N PHE A 11 -31.92 -14.38 16.86
CA PHE A 11 -30.66 -14.44 16.15
C PHE A 11 -30.34 -13.01 15.67
N CYS A 12 -29.50 -12.28 16.41
CA CYS A 12 -28.97 -11.00 15.95
C CYS A 12 -27.96 -11.27 14.82
N ILE A 13 -28.43 -11.13 13.58
CA ILE A 13 -27.57 -11.10 12.40
C ILE A 13 -26.83 -9.76 12.42
N LEU A 14 -25.56 -9.77 12.82
CA LEU A 14 -24.62 -8.68 12.61
C LEU A 14 -24.42 -8.56 11.08
N PHE A 15 -25.08 -7.59 10.47
CA PHE A 15 -24.75 -7.14 9.12
C PHE A 15 -23.43 -6.38 9.21
N ALA A 16 -22.34 -7.05 8.86
CA ALA A 16 -21.12 -6.35 8.45
C ALA A 16 -21.50 -5.48 7.25
N SER A 17 -21.51 -4.17 7.45
CA SER A 17 -21.67 -3.23 6.34
C SER A 17 -20.35 -3.26 5.57
N ALA A 18 -20.28 -4.11 4.54
CA ALA A 18 -19.26 -3.95 3.51
C ALA A 18 -19.52 -2.57 2.88
N VAL A 19 -18.61 -1.63 3.08
CA VAL A 19 -18.60 -0.36 2.36
C VAL A 19 -18.48 -0.72 0.89
N VAL A 20 -19.59 -0.60 0.15
CA VAL A 20 -19.54 -0.70 -1.31
C VAL A 20 -18.91 0.60 -1.77
N ALA A 21 -17.59 0.58 -1.94
CA ALA A 21 -16.88 1.59 -2.70
C ALA A 21 -17.67 1.84 -4.00
N GLU A 22 -17.96 3.10 -4.34
CA GLU A 22 -18.62 3.39 -5.61
C GLU A 22 -17.78 2.78 -6.75
N GLU A 23 -18.44 2.35 -7.84
CA GLU A 23 -17.74 1.75 -8.98
C GLU A 23 -16.56 2.64 -9.42
N GLY A 24 -15.35 2.18 -9.12
CA GLY A 24 -14.13 2.86 -9.50
C GLY A 24 -13.45 3.74 -8.46
N ASP A 25 -13.78 3.60 -7.17
CA ASP A 25 -12.96 4.18 -6.11
C ASP A 25 -11.65 3.39 -5.86
N TRP A 26 -10.69 4.08 -5.24
CA TRP A 26 -9.39 3.56 -4.79
C TRP A 26 -9.07 4.17 -3.42
N PRO A 27 -9.74 3.76 -2.34
CA PRO A 27 -9.79 4.54 -1.10
C PRO A 27 -8.52 4.46 -0.24
N GLN A 28 -7.58 3.57 -0.56
CA GLN A 28 -6.43 3.30 0.30
C GLN A 28 -5.21 2.76 -0.46
N TRP A 29 -4.12 2.52 0.28
CA TRP A 29 -2.91 1.88 -0.24
C TRP A 29 -3.23 0.62 -1.04
N HIS A 30 -2.71 0.52 -2.26
CA HIS A 30 -2.90 -0.64 -3.13
C HIS A 30 -4.38 -1.00 -3.44
N GLY A 31 -5.31 -0.04 -3.33
CA GLY A 31 -6.68 -0.21 -3.78
C GLY A 31 -7.62 -0.71 -2.69
N PRO A 32 -8.89 -1.01 -3.02
CA PRO A 32 -9.93 -1.35 -2.03
C PRO A 32 -9.53 -2.47 -1.08
N GLU A 33 -8.82 -3.49 -1.57
CA GLU A 33 -8.43 -4.68 -0.81
C GLU A 33 -6.92 -4.71 -0.47
N ARG A 34 -6.18 -3.62 -0.71
CA ARG A 34 -4.73 -3.49 -0.49
C ARG A 34 -3.85 -4.51 -1.23
N ASP A 35 -4.33 -5.07 -2.34
CA ASP A 35 -3.70 -6.12 -3.14
C ASP A 35 -3.17 -5.64 -4.52
N GLY A 36 -3.33 -4.36 -4.80
CA GLY A 36 -2.94 -3.68 -6.03
C GLY A 36 -3.97 -3.75 -7.14
N HIS A 37 -5.20 -4.23 -6.86
CA HIS A 37 -6.31 -4.29 -7.81
C HIS A 37 -7.23 -3.07 -7.69
N ALA A 38 -7.60 -2.49 -8.83
CA ALA A 38 -8.65 -1.49 -8.90
C ALA A 38 -10.03 -2.15 -8.81
N ALA A 39 -11.02 -1.40 -8.31
CA ALA A 39 -12.42 -1.71 -8.58
C ALA A 39 -12.69 -1.74 -10.10
N LYS A 40 -13.62 -2.61 -10.52
CA LYS A 40 -13.99 -2.81 -11.93
C LYS A 40 -14.61 -1.54 -12.52
N GLN A 41 -14.15 -1.11 -13.71
CA GLN A 41 -14.50 0.22 -14.27
C GLN A 41 -14.75 0.27 -15.80
N ASN A 42 -14.70 -0.87 -16.48
CA ASN A 42 -14.75 -1.01 -17.95
C ASN A 42 -13.73 -0.11 -18.69
N LEU A 43 -12.45 -0.45 -18.56
CA LEU A 43 -11.31 0.32 -19.06
C LEU A 43 -10.83 -0.10 -20.46
N ARG A 44 -10.04 0.79 -21.09
CA ARG A 44 -9.36 0.49 -22.36
C ARG A 44 -8.39 -0.66 -22.22
N GLN A 45 -8.45 -1.58 -23.18
CA GLN A 45 -7.57 -2.76 -23.23
C GLN A 45 -6.28 -2.52 -24.03
N SER A 46 -6.18 -1.37 -24.71
CA SER A 46 -4.97 -0.88 -25.40
C SER A 46 -4.99 0.64 -25.44
N TRP A 47 -3.80 1.25 -25.52
CA TRP A 47 -3.69 2.71 -25.65
C TRP A 47 -3.31 3.13 -27.07
N PRO A 48 -3.72 4.35 -27.50
CA PRO A 48 -3.17 4.96 -28.70
C PRO A 48 -1.65 5.08 -28.64
N LYS A 49 -1.01 5.26 -29.80
CA LYS A 49 0.46 5.41 -29.90
C LYS A 49 1.05 6.53 -29.02
N LYS A 50 0.28 7.58 -28.74
CA LYS A 50 0.68 8.71 -27.88
C LYS A 50 0.32 8.52 -26.40
N GLY A 51 -0.20 7.36 -26.02
CA GLY A 51 -0.80 7.12 -24.71
C GLY A 51 -2.24 7.63 -24.58
N PRO A 52 -2.85 7.45 -23.40
CA PRO A 52 -4.16 7.99 -23.06
C PRO A 52 -4.14 9.53 -23.01
N LYS A 53 -5.32 10.15 -23.08
CA LYS A 53 -5.44 11.61 -23.13
C LYS A 53 -5.20 12.20 -21.73
N LEU A 54 -4.28 13.15 -21.61
CA LEU A 54 -4.13 13.97 -20.40
C LEU A 54 -5.41 14.78 -20.14
N LYS A 55 -5.98 14.64 -18.94
CA LYS A 55 -7.13 15.41 -18.45
C LYS A 55 -6.67 16.70 -17.79
N TRP A 56 -5.74 16.58 -16.84
CA TRP A 56 -5.21 17.69 -16.05
C TRP A 56 -3.86 17.33 -15.44
N THR A 57 -3.12 18.37 -15.03
CA THR A 57 -1.89 18.29 -14.25
C THR A 57 -2.07 19.16 -13.01
N PHE A 58 -1.62 18.68 -11.86
CA PHE A 58 -1.48 19.44 -10.62
C PHE A 58 0.00 19.46 -10.23
N ASP A 59 0.57 20.64 -9.98
CA ASP A 59 2.01 20.87 -9.81
C ASP A 59 2.37 21.43 -8.42
N LYS A 60 1.44 21.34 -7.48
CA LYS A 60 1.55 21.87 -6.10
C LYS A 60 1.38 20.77 -5.05
N ALA A 61 1.71 19.52 -5.41
CA ALA A 61 1.71 18.42 -4.46
C ALA A 61 2.92 18.49 -3.51
N GLU A 62 3.88 19.36 -3.79
CA GLU A 62 5.15 19.52 -3.05
C GLU A 62 6.00 18.22 -3.02
N GLU A 63 7.11 18.24 -2.28
CA GLU A 63 8.00 17.07 -2.20
C GLU A 63 7.33 15.92 -1.46
N GLY A 64 7.56 14.70 -1.93
CA GLY A 64 7.04 13.50 -1.29
C GLY A 64 6.74 12.38 -2.28
N PHE A 65 6.51 11.20 -1.71
CA PHE A 65 6.32 9.96 -2.46
C PHE A 65 4.97 9.31 -2.17
N SER A 66 4.14 9.95 -1.34
CA SER A 66 2.77 9.52 -1.05
C SER A 66 2.03 9.21 -2.35
N THR A 67 1.46 8.01 -2.44
CA THR A 67 0.53 7.72 -3.54
C THR A 67 -0.77 8.50 -3.29
N MET A 68 -1.86 8.09 -3.93
CA MET A 68 -3.12 8.78 -3.94
C MET A 68 -4.19 7.80 -3.53
N ALA A 69 -5.21 8.31 -2.85
CA ALA A 69 -6.48 7.64 -2.63
C ALA A 69 -7.58 8.45 -3.30
N VAL A 70 -8.58 7.78 -3.86
CA VAL A 70 -9.74 8.38 -4.51
C VAL A 70 -11.01 7.78 -3.93
N ALA A 71 -11.90 8.64 -3.45
CA ALA A 71 -13.24 8.29 -3.03
C ALA A 71 -14.19 9.46 -3.33
N ASP A 72 -15.42 9.17 -3.73
CA ASP A 72 -16.48 10.16 -3.94
C ASP A 72 -16.07 11.33 -4.87
N GLY A 73 -15.28 11.02 -5.91
CA GLY A 73 -14.80 12.03 -6.87
C GLY A 73 -13.75 13.00 -6.32
N LYS A 74 -13.14 12.70 -5.17
CA LYS A 74 -12.03 13.44 -4.57
C LYS A 74 -10.77 12.60 -4.51
N LEU A 75 -9.62 13.23 -4.70
CA LEU A 75 -8.31 12.61 -4.65
C LEU A 75 -7.53 13.16 -3.46
N TYR A 76 -6.98 12.28 -2.63
CA TYR A 76 -6.25 12.59 -1.42
C TYR A 76 -4.81 12.11 -1.55
N THR A 77 -3.87 12.91 -1.10
CA THR A 77 -2.44 12.57 -1.09
C THR A 77 -1.72 13.41 -0.05
N MET A 78 -0.41 13.24 0.11
CA MET A 78 0.40 14.03 1.04
C MET A 78 1.59 14.70 0.35
N GLY A 79 2.10 15.77 0.93
CA GLY A 79 3.34 16.41 0.49
C GLY A 79 3.92 17.30 1.57
N ALA A 80 5.17 17.70 1.40
CA ALA A 80 5.85 18.61 2.34
C ALA A 80 6.49 19.79 1.61
N ASP A 81 6.35 20.98 2.19
CA ASP A 81 7.16 22.15 1.85
C ASP A 81 8.28 22.34 2.89
N GLU A 82 8.93 23.50 2.90
CA GLU A 82 10.05 23.79 3.82
C GLU A 82 9.65 23.76 5.31
N ASP A 83 8.36 23.99 5.61
CA ASP A 83 7.89 24.21 6.98
C ASP A 83 6.95 23.11 7.46
N ASN A 84 6.11 22.54 6.58
CA ASN A 84 5.02 21.66 6.97
C ASN A 84 4.89 20.41 6.08
N CYS A 85 4.34 19.36 6.67
CA CYS A 85 3.81 18.18 6.01
C CYS A 85 2.28 18.27 5.98
N PHE A 86 1.68 18.05 4.81
CA PHE A 86 0.26 18.28 4.55
C PHE A 86 -0.46 17.04 4.04
N VAL A 87 -1.77 16.98 4.31
CA VAL A 87 -2.73 16.23 3.50
C VAL A 87 -3.36 17.18 2.47
N ILE A 88 -3.51 16.72 1.24
CA ILE A 88 -4.00 17.49 0.10
C ILE A 88 -5.23 16.79 -0.47
N CYS A 89 -6.32 17.53 -0.65
CA CYS A 89 -7.52 17.05 -1.33
C CYS A 89 -7.75 17.83 -2.62
N LEU A 90 -7.90 17.09 -3.72
CA LEU A 90 -8.19 17.61 -5.05
C LEU A 90 -9.55 17.08 -5.53
N ASN A 91 -10.21 17.83 -6.40
CA ASN A 91 -11.28 17.27 -7.21
C ASN A 91 -10.66 16.30 -8.24
N SER A 92 -11.04 15.01 -8.22
CA SER A 92 -10.41 13.99 -9.07
C SER A 92 -10.72 14.18 -10.57
N LYS A 93 -11.80 14.90 -10.90
CA LYS A 93 -12.24 15.13 -12.27
C LYS A 93 -11.43 16.21 -12.97
N ASP A 94 -11.11 17.31 -12.28
CA ASP A 94 -10.46 18.49 -12.88
C ASP A 94 -9.15 18.94 -12.21
N GLY A 95 -8.73 18.28 -11.13
CA GLY A 95 -7.46 18.53 -10.45
C GLY A 95 -7.43 19.81 -9.61
N LYS A 96 -8.58 20.47 -9.41
CA LYS A 96 -8.64 21.67 -8.56
C LYS A 96 -8.43 21.30 -7.10
N LEU A 97 -7.58 22.08 -6.44
CA LEU A 97 -7.41 22.02 -4.99
C LEU A 97 -8.74 22.33 -4.29
N ILE A 98 -9.15 21.44 -3.39
CA ILE A 98 -10.29 21.63 -2.49
C ILE A 98 -9.77 22.17 -1.16
N TRP A 99 -8.87 21.43 -0.52
CA TRP A 99 -8.19 21.84 0.71
C TRP A 99 -6.77 21.27 0.79
N LYS A 100 -5.93 21.92 1.60
CA LYS A 100 -4.55 21.50 1.93
C LYS A 100 -4.31 21.82 3.41
N THR A 101 -4.21 20.79 4.24
CA THR A 101 -4.15 20.92 5.70
C THR A 101 -2.80 20.46 6.23
N PRO A 102 -2.05 21.32 6.94
CA PRO A 102 -0.82 20.89 7.62
C PRO A 102 -1.17 19.99 8.81
N ILE A 103 -0.50 18.85 8.91
CA ILE A 103 -0.69 17.90 10.03
C ILE A 103 0.57 17.73 10.87
N ALA A 104 1.73 18.13 10.37
CA ALA A 104 2.98 18.15 11.11
C ALA A 104 3.95 19.19 10.51
N ARG A 105 5.07 19.43 11.20
CA ARG A 105 6.22 20.13 10.61
C ARG A 105 6.86 19.29 9.50
N ALA A 106 7.57 19.94 8.59
CA ALA A 106 8.45 19.25 7.64
C ALA A 106 9.63 18.56 8.36
N SER A 107 10.11 17.47 7.77
CA SER A 107 11.30 16.77 8.24
C SER A 107 12.58 17.55 7.92
N LYS A 108 13.63 17.25 8.66
CA LYS A 108 14.96 17.85 8.54
C LYS A 108 16.00 16.73 8.47
N ARG A 109 17.18 17.03 7.92
CA ARG A 109 18.32 16.10 7.83
C ARG A 109 18.75 15.42 9.13
N ARG A 110 18.35 15.96 10.29
CA ARG A 110 18.63 15.39 11.62
C ARG A 110 17.60 14.34 12.05
N ASP A 111 16.41 14.36 11.44
CA ASP A 111 15.31 13.46 11.81
C ASP A 111 15.55 12.07 11.19
N TYR A 112 15.96 12.01 9.92
CA TYR A 112 16.33 10.75 9.25
C TYR A 112 17.23 11.00 8.02
N ASN A 113 17.66 9.92 7.35
CA ASN A 113 18.49 10.02 6.14
C ASN A 113 17.68 10.46 4.90
N GLN A 114 17.77 11.75 4.55
CA GLN A 114 17.10 12.34 3.37
C GLN A 114 17.90 12.19 2.06
N GLN A 115 18.91 11.33 1.98
CA GLN A 115 19.71 11.18 0.73
C GLN A 115 18.89 10.72 -0.48
N TRP A 116 17.72 10.12 -0.24
CA TRP A 116 16.78 9.66 -1.26
C TRP A 116 15.46 10.44 -1.23
N GLY A 117 15.53 11.71 -0.82
CA GLY A 117 14.41 12.65 -0.81
C GLY A 117 13.74 12.75 0.53
N GLU A 118 12.94 13.79 0.71
CA GLU A 118 12.22 14.07 1.95
C GLU A 118 10.69 14.04 1.77
N GLY A 119 9.97 14.30 2.85
CA GLY A 119 8.51 14.35 2.84
C GLY A 119 7.81 13.00 2.94
N PRO A 120 6.46 13.02 2.97
CA PRO A 120 5.62 11.87 3.29
C PRO A 120 5.62 10.81 2.18
N ARG A 121 5.52 9.55 2.59
CA ARG A 121 5.57 8.36 1.72
C ARG A 121 4.31 7.50 1.81
N GLY A 122 3.64 7.52 2.96
CA GLY A 122 2.38 6.81 3.18
C GLY A 122 1.24 7.35 2.32
N THR A 123 0.28 6.49 1.98
CA THR A 123 -0.95 6.86 1.27
C THR A 123 -2.05 7.12 2.29
N PRO A 124 -2.80 8.23 2.20
CA PRO A 124 -3.98 8.42 3.02
C PRO A 124 -5.00 7.30 2.81
N THR A 125 -5.66 6.89 3.88
CA THR A 125 -6.78 5.94 3.85
C THR A 125 -8.07 6.69 4.09
N ILE A 126 -9.05 6.48 3.20
CA ILE A 126 -10.36 7.11 3.29
C ILE A 126 -11.35 6.04 3.74
N ASP A 127 -12.06 6.31 4.84
CA ASP A 127 -13.12 5.42 5.32
C ASP A 127 -14.26 6.26 5.90
N GLY A 128 -15.46 6.09 5.35
CA GLY A 128 -16.62 6.92 5.71
C GLY A 128 -16.36 8.40 5.44
N ASP A 129 -16.50 9.23 6.48
CA ASP A 129 -16.35 10.69 6.44
C ASP A 129 -14.96 11.16 6.86
N ASP A 130 -14.01 10.24 7.06
CA ASP A 130 -12.67 10.55 7.54
C ASP A 130 -11.56 10.22 6.52
N VAL A 131 -10.45 10.93 6.67
CA VAL A 131 -9.17 10.67 6.00
C VAL A 131 -8.11 10.44 7.07
N TYR A 132 -7.47 9.28 7.05
CA TYR A 132 -6.40 8.90 7.95
C TYR A 132 -5.06 8.96 7.23
N ALA A 133 -4.08 9.66 7.80
CA ALA A 133 -2.78 9.89 7.16
C ALA A 133 -1.64 9.76 8.17
N MET A 134 -0.45 9.35 7.69
CA MET A 134 0.76 9.29 8.49
C MET A 134 1.92 10.00 7.79
N THR A 135 2.60 10.88 8.52
CA THR A 135 3.77 11.61 8.02
C THR A 135 5.04 10.78 8.09
N ASP A 136 6.08 11.22 7.39
CA ASP A 136 7.44 10.68 7.46
C ASP A 136 8.09 10.79 8.85
N LEU A 137 7.54 11.63 9.73
CA LEU A 137 7.96 11.78 11.13
C LEU A 137 7.15 10.93 12.11
N GLY A 138 6.14 10.18 11.66
CA GLY A 138 5.31 9.35 12.54
C GLY A 138 4.16 10.10 13.22
N VAL A 139 3.76 11.28 12.71
CA VAL A 139 2.49 11.88 13.11
C VAL A 139 1.36 11.23 12.32
N VAL A 140 0.43 10.59 13.02
CA VAL A 140 -0.82 10.02 12.50
C VAL A 140 -1.95 11.00 12.78
N ALA A 141 -2.82 11.25 11.81
CA ALA A 141 -3.95 12.14 11.99
C ALA A 141 -5.21 11.60 11.31
N SER A 142 -6.37 11.88 11.92
CA SER A 142 -7.68 11.80 11.26
C SER A 142 -8.14 13.20 10.90
N LEU A 143 -8.71 13.34 9.71
CA LEU A 143 -9.24 14.58 9.19
C LEU A 143 -10.64 14.37 8.63
N ASP A 144 -11.52 15.35 8.81
CA ASP A 144 -12.80 15.39 8.12
C ASP A 144 -12.59 15.44 6.59
N LYS A 145 -13.21 14.51 5.88
CA LYS A 145 -13.07 14.30 4.42
C LYS A 145 -13.51 15.52 3.60
N GLU A 146 -14.49 16.28 4.10
CA GLU A 146 -15.08 17.41 3.38
C GLU A 146 -14.28 18.70 3.53
N SER A 147 -13.93 19.06 4.76
CA SER A 147 -13.30 20.32 5.14
C SER A 147 -11.78 20.23 5.27
N GLY A 148 -11.25 19.03 5.53
CA GLY A 148 -9.86 18.82 5.88
C GLY A 148 -9.50 19.29 7.29
N GLU A 149 -10.47 19.51 8.18
CA GLU A 149 -10.22 19.82 9.59
C GLU A 149 -9.66 18.59 10.31
N VAL A 150 -8.62 18.77 11.14
CA VAL A 150 -8.02 17.68 11.90
C VAL A 150 -8.93 17.35 13.10
N SER A 151 -9.44 16.12 13.14
CA SER A 151 -10.25 15.61 14.26
C SER A 151 -9.37 15.22 15.46
N TRP A 152 -8.27 14.51 15.18
CA TRP A 152 -7.26 14.15 16.18
C TRP A 152 -5.90 13.90 15.52
N SER A 153 -4.84 13.93 16.32
CA SER A 153 -3.48 13.61 15.90
C SER A 153 -2.68 12.93 17.01
N VAL A 154 -1.85 11.96 16.65
CA VAL A 154 -0.95 11.21 17.54
C VAL A 154 0.46 11.24 16.96
N ASP A 155 1.44 11.68 17.75
CA ASP A 155 2.86 11.54 17.41
C ASP A 155 3.37 10.20 17.96
N LEU A 156 3.65 9.24 17.08
CA LEU A 156 4.04 7.89 17.49
C LEU A 156 5.36 7.88 18.26
N VAL A 157 6.30 8.77 17.90
CA VAL A 157 7.61 8.87 18.56
C VAL A 157 7.44 9.40 19.98
N GLU A 158 6.64 10.44 20.16
CA GLU A 158 6.38 11.03 21.49
C GLU A 158 5.59 10.07 22.39
N VAL A 159 4.54 9.44 21.86
CA VAL A 159 3.60 8.63 22.66
C VAL A 159 4.16 7.24 23.00
N TYR A 160 4.92 6.64 22.09
CA TYR A 160 5.38 5.25 22.22
C TYR A 160 6.88 5.08 22.43
N ASP A 161 7.64 6.18 22.57
CA ASP A 161 9.11 6.16 22.69
C ASP A 161 9.76 5.37 21.53
N SER A 162 9.18 5.50 20.33
CA SER A 162 9.65 4.82 19.13
C SER A 162 10.73 5.63 18.41
N GLU A 163 11.40 5.02 17.43
CA GLU A 163 12.42 5.68 16.62
C GLU A 163 11.94 5.88 15.18
N ILE A 164 12.20 7.07 14.61
CA ILE A 164 11.96 7.34 13.20
C ILE A 164 12.85 6.40 12.36
N PRO A 165 12.29 5.62 11.41
CA PRO A 165 13.08 4.73 10.57
C PRO A 165 14.14 5.47 9.75
N ARG A 166 15.17 4.74 9.31
CA ARG A 166 16.31 5.28 8.57
C ARG A 166 15.93 6.24 7.41
N TRP A 167 14.82 5.98 6.71
CA TRP A 167 14.31 6.81 5.60
C TRP A 167 12.91 7.41 5.89
N GLY A 168 12.56 7.59 7.17
CA GLY A 168 11.25 8.08 7.61
C GLY A 168 10.16 7.01 7.55
N TYR A 169 9.06 7.23 8.25
CA TYR A 169 7.91 6.35 8.18
C TYR A 169 7.33 6.32 6.75
N SER A 170 6.94 5.12 6.28
CA SER A 170 6.39 4.90 4.93
C SER A 170 5.13 4.07 4.88
N GLU A 171 4.65 3.57 6.03
CA GLU A 171 3.40 2.83 6.09
C GLU A 171 2.20 3.74 5.77
N SER A 172 1.18 3.14 5.16
CA SER A 172 -0.14 3.73 4.97
C SER A 172 -1.09 3.18 6.04
N PRO A 173 -1.72 4.02 6.89
CA PRO A 173 -2.60 3.55 7.96
C PRO A 173 -3.65 2.56 7.46
N LEU A 174 -3.89 1.49 8.22
CA LEU A 174 -4.95 0.53 7.95
C LEU A 174 -6.17 0.88 8.80
N VAL A 175 -7.34 1.03 8.19
CA VAL A 175 -8.60 1.17 8.93
C VAL A 175 -9.30 -0.18 8.91
N ASP A 176 -9.67 -0.69 10.09
CA ASP A 176 -10.42 -1.94 10.25
C ASP A 176 -11.48 -1.78 11.34
N GLY A 177 -12.73 -1.56 10.91
CA GLY A 177 -13.85 -1.33 11.82
C GLY A 177 -13.71 -0.01 12.58
N ASP A 178 -13.57 -0.12 13.90
CA ASP A 178 -13.39 1.00 14.84
C ASP A 178 -11.92 1.37 15.08
N ARG A 179 -10.98 0.74 14.35
CA ARG A 179 -9.53 0.87 14.60
C ARG A 179 -8.77 1.49 13.43
N VAL A 180 -7.76 2.28 13.77
CA VAL A 180 -6.67 2.70 12.89
C VAL A 180 -5.39 1.99 13.35
N VAL A 181 -4.86 1.09 12.50
CA VAL A 181 -3.69 0.27 12.80
C VAL A 181 -2.45 0.87 12.14
N VAL A 182 -1.41 1.06 12.93
CA VAL A 182 -0.10 1.61 12.53
C VAL A 182 1.04 0.92 13.28
N THR A 183 2.26 1.07 12.78
CA THR A 183 3.46 0.39 13.29
C THR A 183 4.48 1.40 13.80
N PRO A 184 4.41 1.86 15.07
CA PRO A 184 5.44 2.71 15.66
C PRO A 184 6.84 2.07 15.62
N GLY A 185 6.92 0.74 15.75
CA GLY A 185 8.15 0.04 16.08
C GLY A 185 8.43 0.03 17.59
N GLY A 186 9.59 -0.49 17.99
CA GLY A 186 9.96 -0.66 19.39
C GLY A 186 9.12 -1.74 20.08
N GLU A 187 9.00 -1.66 21.42
CA GLU A 187 8.28 -2.65 22.23
C GLU A 187 6.78 -2.68 21.93
N LYS A 188 6.21 -1.55 21.50
CA LYS A 188 4.84 -1.44 20.98
C LYS A 188 4.87 -1.41 19.45
N PHE A 189 5.45 -2.45 18.87
CA PHE A 189 5.72 -2.54 17.44
C PHE A 189 4.53 -2.14 16.57
N MET A 190 3.34 -2.67 16.86
CA MET A 190 2.07 -2.33 16.22
C MET A 190 1.07 -1.84 17.26
N VAL A 191 0.27 -0.83 16.92
CA VAL A 191 -0.79 -0.30 17.77
C VAL A 191 -2.09 -0.20 16.98
N ALA A 192 -3.21 -0.40 17.65
CA ALA A 192 -4.53 -0.03 17.15
C ALA A 192 -5.02 1.18 17.95
N LEU A 193 -5.33 2.25 17.24
CA LEU A 193 -5.92 3.46 17.78
C LEU A 193 -7.43 3.44 17.55
N ASP A 194 -8.20 3.97 18.48
CA ASP A 194 -9.62 4.23 18.30
C ASP A 194 -9.81 5.25 17.17
N ARG A 195 -10.65 4.92 16.19
CA ARG A 195 -10.80 5.74 14.98
C ARG A 195 -11.35 7.14 15.24
N GLU A 196 -12.15 7.32 16.30
CA GLU A 196 -12.81 8.59 16.59
C GLU A 196 -11.94 9.54 17.43
N SER A 197 -11.10 8.99 18.31
CA SER A 197 -10.33 9.76 19.30
C SER A 197 -8.82 9.72 19.09
N GLY A 198 -8.30 8.70 18.41
CA GLY A 198 -6.87 8.41 18.31
C GLY A 198 -6.26 7.80 19.58
N GLU A 199 -7.07 7.48 20.61
CA GLU A 199 -6.57 6.82 21.82
C GLU A 199 -6.16 5.36 21.56
N GLU A 200 -5.14 4.85 22.25
CA GLU A 200 -4.72 3.45 22.10
C GLU A 200 -5.82 2.49 22.58
N VAL A 201 -6.26 1.58 21.71
CA VAL A 201 -7.16 0.46 22.03
C VAL A 201 -6.35 -0.75 22.49
N TRP A 202 -5.30 -1.10 21.74
CA TRP A 202 -4.36 -2.16 22.08
C TRP A 202 -3.01 -1.95 21.37
N HIS A 203 -1.98 -2.68 21.82
CA HIS A 203 -0.66 -2.74 21.19
C HIS A 203 -0.10 -4.17 21.17
N SER A 204 0.81 -4.43 20.23
CA SER A 204 1.44 -5.73 20.04
C SER A 204 2.21 -6.19 21.28
N LYS A 205 2.12 -7.47 21.63
CA LYS A 205 2.84 -8.04 22.77
C LYS A 205 4.03 -8.88 22.32
N GLU A 206 5.05 -8.93 23.19
CA GLU A 206 6.18 -9.86 23.08
C GLU A 206 6.96 -9.79 21.74
N PHE A 207 6.95 -8.64 21.08
CA PHE A 207 7.71 -8.37 19.86
C PHE A 207 8.28 -6.96 19.88
N SER A 208 9.57 -6.81 19.55
CA SER A 208 10.26 -5.51 19.60
C SER A 208 11.30 -5.40 18.49
N GLU A 209 10.98 -4.62 17.46
CA GLU A 209 11.88 -4.28 16.36
C GLU A 209 11.57 -2.88 15.81
N ALA A 210 12.46 -2.30 15.02
CA ALA A 210 12.19 -1.02 14.36
C ALA A 210 11.12 -1.18 13.26
N ALA A 211 10.27 -0.16 13.11
CA ALA A 211 9.31 -0.10 12.02
C ALA A 211 10.00 -0.17 10.65
N GLN A 212 9.36 -0.85 9.70
CA GLN A 212 9.83 -0.99 8.32
C GLN A 212 8.91 -0.25 7.35
N TYR A 213 9.24 -0.30 6.05
CA TYR A 213 8.61 0.52 5.01
C TYR A 213 7.45 -0.22 4.32
N VAL A 214 6.67 -0.94 5.12
CA VAL A 214 5.63 -1.87 4.67
C VAL A 214 4.30 -1.45 5.29
N SER A 215 3.22 -1.56 4.52
CA SER A 215 1.88 -1.28 5.04
C SER A 215 1.16 -2.58 5.39
N ALA A 216 0.54 -2.63 6.57
CA ALA A 216 -0.16 -3.82 7.05
C ALA A 216 -1.38 -4.19 6.16
N VAL A 217 -1.74 -5.47 6.19
CA VAL A 217 -2.97 -6.04 5.61
C VAL A 217 -3.69 -6.89 6.65
N VAL A 218 -4.98 -7.14 6.45
CA VAL A 218 -5.79 -7.98 7.32
C VAL A 218 -6.05 -9.34 6.67
N GLY A 219 -5.93 -10.42 7.45
CA GLY A 219 -6.19 -11.78 7.01
C GLY A 219 -7.04 -12.54 8.01
N GLN A 220 -7.54 -13.71 7.59
CA GLN A 220 -8.31 -14.59 8.45
C GLN A 220 -8.07 -16.05 8.10
N VAL A 221 -7.89 -16.89 9.13
CA VAL A 221 -7.83 -18.35 9.00
C VAL A 221 -8.67 -18.99 10.09
N GLY A 222 -9.74 -19.67 9.70
CA GLY A 222 -10.75 -20.11 10.66
C GLY A 222 -11.39 -18.90 11.36
N ASP A 223 -11.37 -18.90 12.68
CA ASP A 223 -11.93 -17.81 13.50
C ASP A 223 -10.87 -16.76 13.91
N CYS A 224 -9.59 -16.98 13.59
CA CYS A 224 -8.52 -16.03 13.94
C CYS A 224 -8.34 -15.01 12.81
N ARG A 225 -8.66 -13.74 13.10
CA ARG A 225 -8.29 -12.58 12.27
C ARG A 225 -6.94 -12.04 12.73
N PHE A 226 -6.10 -11.66 11.79
CA PHE A 226 -4.77 -11.15 12.08
C PHE A 226 -4.40 -9.96 11.20
N TYR A 227 -3.63 -9.02 11.76
CA TYR A 227 -2.90 -8.02 10.99
C TYR A 227 -1.54 -8.59 10.62
N LEU A 228 -1.22 -8.56 9.33
CA LEU A 228 0.04 -9.05 8.78
C LEU A 228 0.85 -7.87 8.24
N THR A 229 2.11 -7.78 8.68
CA THR A 229 3.09 -6.80 8.20
C THR A 229 4.47 -7.46 8.15
N ALA A 230 5.54 -6.67 8.04
CA ALA A 230 6.90 -7.15 8.16
C ALA A 230 7.78 -6.24 9.04
N ALA A 231 8.75 -6.86 9.71
CA ALA A 231 9.82 -6.23 10.47
C ALA A 231 11.17 -6.52 9.80
N GLN A 232 12.29 -6.10 10.40
CA GLN A 232 13.61 -6.38 9.84
C GLN A 232 13.85 -7.90 9.74
N SER A 233 13.35 -8.66 10.72
CA SER A 233 13.43 -10.12 10.74
C SER A 233 12.57 -10.83 9.69
N GLY A 234 11.55 -10.21 9.11
CA GLY A 234 10.67 -10.84 8.12
C GLY A 234 9.19 -10.59 8.40
N LEU A 235 8.33 -11.53 8.00
CA LEU A 235 6.88 -11.42 8.22
C LEU A 235 6.53 -11.60 9.70
N ILE A 236 5.59 -10.78 10.15
CA ILE A 236 5.02 -10.87 11.49
C ILE A 236 3.52 -10.61 11.43
N ALA A 237 2.75 -11.46 12.09
CA ALA A 237 1.30 -11.34 12.21
C ALA A 237 0.88 -11.24 13.67
N PHE A 238 -0.08 -10.38 13.95
CA PHE A 238 -0.67 -10.19 15.27
C PHE A 238 -2.17 -10.49 15.22
N ASP A 239 -2.70 -11.16 16.24
CA ASP A 239 -4.15 -11.31 16.42
C ASP A 239 -4.81 -9.93 16.52
N CYS A 240 -5.88 -9.71 15.76
CA CYS A 240 -6.50 -8.39 15.65
C CYS A 240 -7.10 -7.88 16.97
N GLU A 241 -7.45 -8.77 17.90
CA GLU A 241 -8.12 -8.42 19.16
C GLU A 241 -7.14 -8.35 20.33
N SER A 242 -6.27 -9.34 20.47
CA SER A 242 -5.38 -9.42 21.64
C SER A 242 -4.04 -8.71 21.44
N GLY A 243 -3.60 -8.51 20.20
CA GLY A 243 -2.27 -8.03 19.88
C GLY A 243 -1.14 -9.05 20.10
N ASP A 244 -1.48 -10.31 20.40
CA ASP A 244 -0.47 -11.36 20.54
C ASP A 244 0.04 -11.80 19.17
N VAL A 245 1.28 -12.27 19.10
CA VAL A 245 1.84 -12.81 17.86
C VAL A 245 1.04 -14.03 17.40
N ALA A 246 0.40 -13.92 16.23
CA ALA A 246 -0.35 -15.01 15.61
C ALA A 246 0.59 -16.00 14.90
N PHE A 247 1.56 -15.49 14.13
CA PHE A 247 2.66 -16.22 13.54
C PHE A 247 3.77 -15.27 13.05
N SER A 248 4.95 -15.82 12.76
CA SER A 248 6.05 -15.10 12.11
C SER A 248 6.79 -16.02 11.13
N ASP A 249 7.54 -15.42 10.20
CA ASP A 249 8.42 -16.11 9.26
C ASP A 249 9.61 -15.21 8.89
N ASP A 250 10.83 -15.73 9.06
CA ASP A 250 12.06 -14.95 8.93
C ASP A 250 12.69 -14.98 7.52
N MET A 251 12.11 -15.76 6.61
CA MET A 251 12.70 -16.07 5.30
C MET A 251 12.89 -14.83 4.40
N THR A 252 12.18 -13.75 4.68
CA THR A 252 12.20 -12.52 3.86
C THR A 252 12.76 -11.31 4.61
N GLY A 253 13.29 -11.52 5.81
CA GLY A 253 14.03 -10.50 6.55
C GLY A 253 15.31 -10.06 5.86
N ASN A 254 15.73 -8.82 6.11
CA ASN A 254 17.01 -8.29 5.66
C ASN A 254 17.43 -7.06 6.47
N ASP A 255 18.73 -6.76 6.47
CA ASP A 255 19.32 -5.68 7.28
C ASP A 255 19.28 -4.29 6.64
N VAL A 256 18.50 -4.09 5.57
CA VAL A 256 18.50 -2.82 4.83
C VAL A 256 17.13 -2.17 4.85
N ALA A 257 16.14 -2.80 4.21
CA ALA A 257 14.77 -2.31 4.14
C ALA A 257 13.84 -3.46 3.76
N VAL A 258 12.80 -3.72 4.56
CA VAL A 258 11.65 -4.52 4.12
C VAL A 258 10.55 -3.56 3.68
N VAL A 259 10.04 -3.75 2.46
CA VAL A 259 9.19 -2.74 1.79
C VAL A 259 7.87 -3.33 1.27
N SER A 260 7.90 -4.54 0.69
CA SER A 260 6.73 -5.06 -0.01
C SER A 260 5.59 -5.40 0.94
N THR A 261 4.38 -4.90 0.66
CA THR A 261 3.16 -5.40 1.31
C THR A 261 2.94 -6.88 0.94
N PRO A 262 2.72 -7.78 1.91
CA PRO A 262 2.45 -9.18 1.63
C PRO A 262 1.09 -9.39 0.94
N ILE A 263 0.98 -10.44 0.13
CA ILE A 263 -0.28 -10.86 -0.49
C ILE A 263 -0.86 -12.02 0.30
N ILE A 264 -2.13 -11.90 0.67
CA ILE A 264 -2.93 -13.00 1.21
C ILE A 264 -3.84 -13.51 0.08
N HIS A 265 -3.80 -14.80 -0.19
CA HIS A 265 -4.65 -15.46 -1.18
C HIS A 265 -5.18 -16.76 -0.60
N ASP A 266 -6.46 -16.77 -0.23
CA ASP A 266 -7.07 -17.84 0.57
C ASP A 266 -6.26 -18.12 1.85
N ASP A 267 -5.68 -19.31 1.97
CA ASP A 267 -4.85 -19.74 3.08
C ASP A 267 -3.35 -19.69 2.74
N LEU A 268 -2.97 -18.94 1.71
CA LEU A 268 -1.59 -18.67 1.33
C LEU A 268 -1.17 -17.25 1.65
N VAL A 269 0.08 -17.10 2.06
CA VAL A 269 0.75 -15.80 2.22
C VAL A 269 2.00 -15.77 1.36
N TYR A 270 2.05 -14.85 0.40
CA TYR A 270 3.24 -14.58 -0.39
C TYR A 270 3.90 -13.29 0.07
N HIS A 271 5.21 -13.31 0.24
CA HIS A 271 5.99 -12.11 0.52
C HIS A 271 7.33 -12.14 -0.20
N THR A 272 7.81 -10.97 -0.61
CA THR A 272 9.07 -10.80 -1.32
C THR A 272 9.81 -9.59 -0.78
N SER A 273 11.12 -9.69 -0.68
CA SER A 273 11.99 -8.59 -0.31
C SER A 273 13.29 -8.65 -1.11
N ASP A 274 13.83 -7.49 -1.47
CA ASP A 274 15.12 -7.39 -2.15
C ASP A 274 16.30 -7.54 -1.16
N TYR A 275 17.43 -6.90 -1.45
CA TYR A 275 18.64 -6.96 -0.62
C TYR A 275 19.16 -8.38 -0.36
N GLY A 276 18.84 -9.30 -1.27
CA GLY A 276 19.26 -10.69 -1.17
C GLY A 276 18.26 -11.62 -0.49
N ALA A 277 17.21 -11.10 0.15
CA ALA A 277 16.26 -11.89 0.92
C ALA A 277 15.54 -12.92 0.04
N GLY A 278 14.85 -12.49 -1.02
CA GLY A 278 14.13 -13.43 -1.88
C GLY A 278 12.62 -13.27 -1.86
N ASN A 279 11.95 -14.42 -1.91
CA ASN A 279 10.53 -14.53 -1.61
C ASN A 279 10.21 -15.84 -0.89
N THR A 280 9.02 -15.88 -0.30
CA THR A 280 8.48 -17.03 0.43
C THR A 280 7.01 -17.19 0.10
N LEU A 281 6.53 -18.43 0.15
CA LEU A 281 5.11 -18.74 0.15
C LEU A 281 4.82 -19.59 1.39
N LEU A 282 3.91 -19.12 2.23
CA LEU A 282 3.48 -19.81 3.43
C LEU A 282 2.07 -20.39 3.20
N LYS A 283 1.84 -21.60 3.71
CA LYS A 283 0.51 -22.16 3.91
C LYS A 283 0.09 -21.93 5.34
N LEU A 284 -1.04 -21.27 5.54
CA LEU A 284 -1.65 -21.07 6.83
C LEU A 284 -2.67 -22.19 7.11
N THR A 285 -2.72 -22.66 8.35
CA THR A 285 -3.71 -23.62 8.82
C THR A 285 -4.14 -23.29 10.24
N PRO A 286 -5.43 -23.46 10.60
CA PRO A 286 -5.86 -23.27 11.98
C PRO A 286 -5.27 -24.37 12.87
N LYS A 287 -4.85 -24.00 14.07
CA LYS A 287 -4.46 -24.92 15.14
C LYS A 287 -5.70 -25.26 15.99
N ALA A 288 -5.67 -26.41 16.65
CA ALA A 288 -6.76 -26.87 17.51
C ALA A 288 -6.96 -26.00 18.76
N ASP A 289 -5.93 -25.24 19.16
CA ASP A 289 -5.95 -24.30 20.28
C ASP A 289 -6.40 -22.88 19.88
N GLY A 290 -6.84 -22.68 18.64
CA GLY A 290 -7.30 -21.39 18.11
C GLY A 290 -6.20 -20.54 17.46
N GLY A 291 -4.93 -20.94 17.52
CA GLY A 291 -3.84 -20.22 16.87
C GLY A 291 -3.68 -20.53 15.37
N ILE A 292 -2.69 -19.89 14.74
CA ILE A 292 -2.35 -20.13 13.33
C ILE A 292 -1.03 -20.90 13.24
N ARG A 293 -0.96 -21.87 12.33
CA ARG A 293 0.29 -22.49 11.89
C ARG A 293 0.60 -21.98 10.49
N ALA A 294 1.70 -21.23 10.36
CA ALA A 294 2.33 -20.94 9.09
C ALA A 294 3.38 -22.02 8.76
N LYS A 295 3.32 -22.58 7.56
CA LYS A 295 4.31 -23.53 7.05
C LYS A 295 4.86 -23.03 5.72
N PRO A 296 6.17 -22.80 5.60
CA PRO A 296 6.77 -22.51 4.30
C PRO A 296 6.51 -23.65 3.32
N LEU A 297 5.94 -23.31 2.16
CA LEU A 297 5.86 -24.18 1.00
C LEU A 297 7.16 -24.09 0.18
N TYR A 298 7.70 -22.87 0.04
CA TYR A 298 9.04 -22.63 -0.47
C TYR A 298 9.61 -21.33 0.09
N HIS A 299 10.93 -21.20 -0.04
CA HIS A 299 11.66 -19.94 0.04
C HIS A 299 12.73 -19.92 -1.07
N LEU A 300 12.83 -18.81 -1.80
CA LEU A 300 13.74 -18.63 -2.92
C LEU A 300 14.55 -17.35 -2.75
N ALA A 301 15.88 -17.45 -2.63
CA ALA A 301 16.80 -16.30 -2.49
C ALA A 301 17.58 -15.93 -3.78
N GLY A 302 17.43 -16.73 -4.84
CA GLY A 302 18.19 -16.62 -6.08
C GLY A 302 17.71 -15.53 -7.05
N LYS A 303 17.81 -15.81 -8.36
CA LYS A 303 17.23 -14.95 -9.40
C LYS A 303 15.72 -15.17 -9.47
N THR A 304 15.02 -14.61 -8.51
CA THR A 304 13.57 -14.78 -8.29
C THR A 304 12.92 -13.41 -8.11
N MET A 305 11.61 -13.36 -7.89
CA MET A 305 10.97 -12.10 -7.51
C MET A 305 11.56 -11.64 -6.17
N ARG A 306 12.12 -10.43 -6.19
CA ARG A 306 12.80 -9.75 -5.09
C ARG A 306 12.45 -8.29 -5.23
N ASN A 307 11.22 -7.96 -4.85
CA ASN A 307 10.72 -6.61 -5.05
C ASN A 307 11.49 -5.65 -4.14
N HIS A 308 11.92 -4.53 -4.73
CA HIS A 308 12.64 -3.49 -4.00
C HIS A 308 11.68 -2.40 -3.53
N HIS A 309 10.97 -1.77 -4.47
CA HIS A 309 9.84 -0.86 -4.17
C HIS A 309 8.69 -1.15 -5.14
N GLY A 310 7.52 -0.58 -4.84
CA GLY A 310 6.39 -0.54 -5.77
C GLY A 310 5.51 -1.79 -5.80
N GLY A 311 5.85 -2.81 -5.02
CA GLY A 311 5.00 -3.96 -4.75
C GLY A 311 4.94 -4.99 -5.88
N VAL A 312 4.05 -5.95 -5.68
CA VAL A 312 3.70 -7.01 -6.63
C VAL A 312 2.18 -7.17 -6.66
N VAL A 313 1.64 -7.71 -7.75
CA VAL A 313 0.21 -8.06 -7.86
C VAL A 313 0.05 -9.53 -8.23
N LEU A 314 -0.95 -10.18 -7.66
CA LEU A 314 -1.35 -11.54 -8.01
C LEU A 314 -2.49 -11.50 -9.02
N VAL A 315 -2.31 -12.15 -10.17
CA VAL A 315 -3.35 -12.31 -11.19
C VAL A 315 -3.32 -13.75 -11.69
N ASP A 316 -4.43 -14.48 -11.56
CA ASP A 316 -4.62 -15.85 -12.06
C ASP A 316 -3.47 -16.82 -11.71
N GLY A 317 -3.04 -16.80 -10.44
CA GLY A 317 -1.95 -17.67 -9.94
C GLY A 317 -0.54 -17.21 -10.31
N VAL A 318 -0.38 -15.98 -10.83
CA VAL A 318 0.90 -15.41 -11.24
C VAL A 318 1.18 -14.11 -10.50
N ILE A 319 2.36 -14.03 -9.88
CA ILE A 319 2.90 -12.82 -9.29
C ILE A 319 3.60 -11.99 -10.37
N TYR A 320 3.16 -10.75 -10.53
CA TYR A 320 3.77 -9.77 -11.42
C TYR A 320 4.39 -8.64 -10.61
N GLY A 321 5.58 -8.19 -11.00
CA GLY A 321 6.24 -7.05 -10.38
C GLY A 321 7.61 -6.73 -10.94
N PHE A 322 8.24 -5.72 -10.36
CA PHE A 322 9.60 -5.32 -10.71
C PHE A 322 10.61 -5.91 -9.72
N THR A 323 11.77 -6.33 -10.23
CA THR A 323 12.89 -6.83 -9.42
C THR A 323 14.21 -6.27 -9.92
N LYS A 324 15.16 -6.04 -9.00
CA LYS A 324 16.53 -5.64 -9.36
C LYS A 324 17.39 -6.77 -9.93
N VAL A 325 16.86 -7.98 -9.98
CA VAL A 325 17.52 -9.11 -10.65
C VAL A 325 17.95 -8.72 -12.06
N ASP A 326 19.14 -9.19 -12.44
CA ASP A 326 19.78 -8.91 -13.73
C ASP A 326 19.99 -7.39 -14.01
N GLY A 327 19.87 -6.52 -13.01
CA GLY A 327 20.01 -5.06 -13.14
C GLY A 327 18.69 -4.33 -13.41
N GLY A 328 17.55 -4.90 -13.04
CA GLY A 328 16.23 -4.26 -13.15
C GLY A 328 15.38 -4.80 -14.31
N VAL A 329 14.36 -5.59 -13.99
CA VAL A 329 13.45 -6.21 -14.95
C VAL A 329 12.03 -6.30 -14.39
N TRP A 330 11.03 -6.25 -15.27
CA TRP A 330 9.70 -6.76 -14.96
C TRP A 330 9.72 -8.28 -15.01
N MET A 331 8.97 -8.92 -14.13
CA MET A 331 8.98 -10.37 -13.96
C MET A 331 7.56 -10.89 -13.73
N ALA A 332 7.30 -12.08 -14.28
CA ALA A 332 6.23 -12.95 -13.85
C ALA A 332 6.81 -14.17 -13.13
N GLN A 333 6.18 -14.55 -12.04
CA GLN A 333 6.51 -15.73 -11.26
C GLN A 333 5.23 -16.50 -10.96
N ASP A 334 5.26 -17.82 -11.16
CA ASP A 334 4.18 -18.69 -10.74
C ASP A 334 4.09 -18.70 -9.21
N LEU A 335 2.89 -18.47 -8.67
CA LEU A 335 2.68 -18.36 -7.22
C LEU A 335 3.00 -19.67 -6.52
N GLU A 336 2.49 -20.81 -6.99
CA GLU A 336 2.57 -22.06 -6.21
C GLU A 336 3.95 -22.73 -6.30
N THR A 337 4.57 -22.69 -7.48
CA THR A 337 5.86 -23.34 -7.73
C THR A 337 7.05 -22.44 -7.46
N GLY A 338 6.84 -21.12 -7.45
CA GLY A 338 7.90 -20.12 -7.40
C GLY A 338 8.74 -20.03 -8.69
N GLU A 339 8.35 -20.72 -9.76
CA GLU A 339 9.06 -20.68 -11.04
C GLU A 339 9.04 -19.26 -11.63
N THR A 340 10.20 -18.74 -12.02
CA THR A 340 10.25 -17.53 -12.84
C THR A 340 9.75 -17.89 -14.25
N LEU A 341 8.58 -17.38 -14.62
CA LEU A 341 7.97 -17.63 -15.92
C LEU A 341 8.68 -16.83 -17.01
N TRP A 342 8.89 -15.53 -16.77
CA TRP A 342 9.66 -14.67 -17.66
C TRP A 342 10.25 -13.48 -16.93
N ARG A 343 11.27 -12.89 -17.55
CA ARG A 343 11.87 -11.60 -17.18
C ARG A 343 11.98 -10.75 -18.42
N ASN A 344 11.59 -9.48 -18.32
CA ASN A 344 11.64 -8.57 -19.44
C ASN A 344 12.18 -7.20 -19.02
N ARG A 345 13.19 -6.72 -19.74
CA ARG A 345 13.76 -5.39 -19.54
C ARG A 345 13.09 -4.41 -20.47
N VAL A 346 12.46 -3.37 -19.93
CA VAL A 346 11.97 -2.22 -20.68
C VAL A 346 12.53 -0.92 -20.11
N GLY A 347 13.22 -0.15 -20.96
CA GLY A 347 13.89 1.07 -20.55
C GLY A 347 15.03 0.84 -19.55
N ARG A 348 15.58 1.95 -19.03
CA ARG A 348 16.51 1.95 -17.91
C ARG A 348 15.72 2.26 -16.65
N ASN A 349 15.72 1.34 -15.70
CA ASN A 349 14.88 1.45 -14.51
C ASN A 349 15.57 0.83 -13.29
N ARG A 350 15.44 1.44 -12.11
CA ARG A 350 16.06 0.95 -10.86
C ARG A 350 15.04 0.24 -9.96
N SER A 351 13.78 0.62 -10.05
CA SER A 351 12.62 0.05 -9.37
C SER A 351 11.35 0.29 -10.20
N GLY A 352 10.21 -0.30 -9.86
CA GLY A 352 8.96 -0.03 -10.59
C GLY A 352 7.74 -0.39 -9.75
N SER A 353 6.70 0.43 -9.86
CA SER A 353 5.43 0.22 -9.17
C SER A 353 4.36 -0.33 -10.11
N ILE A 354 3.46 -1.13 -9.57
CA ILE A 354 2.49 -1.88 -10.36
C ILE A 354 1.09 -1.79 -9.76
N SER A 355 0.09 -1.77 -10.63
CA SER A 355 -1.31 -1.98 -10.26
C SER A 355 -2.02 -2.74 -11.36
N TYR A 356 -3.17 -3.32 -11.04
CA TYR A 356 -3.99 -4.09 -11.94
C TYR A 356 -5.38 -3.48 -12.05
N ALA A 357 -5.91 -3.36 -13.26
CA ALA A 357 -7.28 -2.95 -13.46
C ALA A 357 -7.83 -3.56 -14.76
N ASP A 358 -9.02 -4.16 -14.69
CA ASP A 358 -9.78 -4.70 -15.83
C ASP A 358 -8.94 -5.54 -16.81
N GLY A 359 -8.17 -6.50 -16.30
CA GLY A 359 -7.39 -7.42 -17.15
C GLY A 359 -6.08 -6.84 -17.68
N ARG A 360 -5.60 -5.71 -17.13
CA ARG A 360 -4.34 -5.07 -17.54
C ARG A 360 -3.49 -4.70 -16.33
N LEU A 361 -2.18 -4.89 -16.46
CA LEU A 361 -1.18 -4.38 -15.54
C LEU A 361 -0.78 -2.97 -15.99
N TYR A 362 -0.60 -2.08 -15.02
CA TYR A 362 -0.11 -0.72 -15.15
C TYR A 362 1.27 -0.69 -14.51
N CYS A 363 2.31 -0.83 -15.33
CA CYS A 363 3.69 -0.98 -14.92
C CYS A 363 4.42 0.36 -15.02
N TYR A 364 4.72 1.01 -13.89
CA TYR A 364 5.24 2.36 -13.83
C TYR A 364 6.72 2.37 -13.45
N ASN A 365 7.54 2.93 -14.34
CA ASN A 365 8.99 2.98 -14.19
C ASN A 365 9.43 4.15 -13.29
N ASP A 366 10.37 3.88 -12.39
CA ASP A 366 10.85 4.84 -11.39
C ASP A 366 11.75 5.97 -11.95
N THR A 367 12.38 5.71 -13.10
CA THR A 367 13.47 6.55 -13.61
C THR A 367 12.98 7.61 -14.61
N ASP A 368 12.20 7.21 -15.61
CA ASP A 368 11.78 8.10 -16.71
C ASP A 368 10.31 8.52 -16.62
N GLY A 369 9.53 7.93 -15.72
CA GLY A 369 8.09 8.14 -15.63
C GLY A 369 7.32 7.50 -16.78
N THR A 370 7.85 6.46 -17.40
CA THR A 370 7.10 5.67 -18.38
C THR A 370 6.18 4.68 -17.68
N CYS A 371 4.88 4.75 -17.97
CA CYS A 371 3.89 3.75 -17.61
C CYS A 371 3.55 2.87 -18.82
N TYR A 372 3.61 1.56 -18.65
CA TYR A 372 3.21 0.57 -19.65
C TYR A 372 1.88 -0.05 -19.27
N LEU A 373 0.98 -0.16 -20.25
CA LEU A 373 -0.20 -1.00 -20.15
C LEU A 373 0.17 -2.39 -20.70
N VAL A 374 0.02 -3.42 -19.88
CA VAL A 374 0.51 -4.77 -20.20
C VAL A 374 -0.62 -5.77 -20.00
N GLU A 375 -0.75 -6.72 -20.92
CA GLU A 375 -1.61 -7.87 -20.75
C GLU A 375 -0.91 -8.92 -19.88
N PRO A 376 -1.52 -9.37 -18.76
CA PRO A 376 -0.99 -10.49 -18.00
C PRO A 376 -0.82 -11.71 -18.91
N SER A 377 0.37 -12.32 -18.86
CA SER A 377 0.68 -13.54 -19.60
C SER A 377 1.65 -14.39 -18.80
N ARG A 378 1.51 -15.71 -18.90
CA ARG A 378 2.45 -16.68 -18.32
C ARG A 378 3.67 -16.91 -19.21
N GLU A 379 3.62 -16.50 -20.47
CA GLU A 379 4.65 -16.84 -21.45
C GLU A 379 5.67 -15.72 -21.66
N GLN A 380 5.21 -14.46 -21.74
CA GLN A 380 6.07 -13.32 -22.05
C GLN A 380 5.44 -11.98 -21.67
N TRP A 381 6.24 -10.92 -21.78
CA TRP A 381 5.77 -9.54 -21.65
C TRP A 381 4.94 -9.09 -22.87
N GLU A 382 3.68 -8.71 -22.65
CA GLU A 382 2.71 -8.36 -23.71
C GLU A 382 2.25 -6.89 -23.60
N PRO A 383 3.02 -5.91 -24.11
CA PRO A 383 2.64 -4.51 -24.01
C PRO A 383 1.46 -4.21 -24.94
N ARG A 384 0.46 -3.50 -24.41
CA ARG A 384 -0.74 -3.02 -25.12
C ARG A 384 -0.81 -1.49 -25.21
N GLY A 385 0.17 -0.81 -24.63
CA GLY A 385 0.29 0.64 -24.67
C GLY A 385 1.44 1.14 -23.82
N MET A 386 1.85 2.37 -24.04
CA MET A 386 2.75 3.07 -23.13
C MET A 386 2.47 4.57 -23.16
N LEU A 387 2.89 5.24 -22.10
CA LEU A 387 2.87 6.68 -21.94
C LEU A 387 4.08 7.08 -21.11
N THR A 388 4.80 8.09 -21.54
CA THR A 388 5.81 8.77 -20.72
C THR A 388 5.21 10.07 -20.20
N LEU A 389 5.46 10.40 -18.94
CA LEU A 389 4.99 11.66 -18.36
C LEU A 389 5.38 12.86 -19.24
N PRO A 390 4.48 13.85 -19.40
CA PRO A 390 4.74 15.01 -20.26
C PRO A 390 5.74 15.99 -19.64
N GLN A 391 5.98 15.87 -18.33
CA GLN A 391 6.91 16.67 -17.54
C GLN A 391 7.48 15.78 -16.43
N GLN A 392 8.73 16.04 -16.05
CA GLN A 392 9.39 15.41 -14.90
C GLN A 392 9.54 16.41 -13.77
N THR A 393 9.66 15.89 -12.55
CA THR A 393 9.92 16.68 -11.34
C THR A 393 11.13 17.62 -11.47
N LYS A 394 11.10 18.74 -10.76
CA LYS A 394 12.26 19.63 -10.56
C LYS A 394 13.27 19.09 -9.55
N PHE A 395 12.90 18.10 -8.74
CA PHE A 395 13.77 17.49 -7.74
C PHE A 395 14.80 16.54 -8.37
N ASP A 396 15.95 16.38 -7.73
CA ASP A 396 17.08 15.61 -8.27
C ASP A 396 16.73 14.11 -8.33
N ARG A 397 16.64 13.56 -9.55
CA ARG A 397 16.28 12.16 -9.80
C ARG A 397 17.31 11.14 -9.26
N ASP A 398 18.54 11.55 -9.01
CA ASP A 398 19.56 10.69 -8.39
C ASP A 398 19.46 10.68 -6.86
N LYS A 399 18.62 11.55 -6.30
CA LYS A 399 18.26 11.63 -4.88
C LYS A 399 16.76 11.51 -4.64
N GLY A 400 16.00 11.09 -5.65
CA GLY A 400 14.56 10.86 -5.55
C GLY A 400 14.07 10.13 -6.80
N ALA A 401 13.39 9.01 -6.64
CA ALA A 401 12.81 8.28 -7.76
C ALA A 401 11.28 8.27 -7.67
N ILE A 402 10.62 7.90 -8.74
CA ILE A 402 9.17 7.72 -8.71
C ILE A 402 8.87 6.43 -7.93
N TRP A 403 8.40 6.58 -6.70
CA TRP A 403 7.99 5.45 -5.85
C TRP A 403 6.50 5.39 -5.57
N ALA A 404 5.76 6.45 -5.89
CA ALA A 404 4.31 6.41 -5.87
C ALA A 404 3.79 5.33 -6.84
N THR A 405 2.74 4.63 -6.43
CA THR A 405 2.10 3.62 -7.28
C THR A 405 1.17 4.29 -8.29
N PRO A 406 1.01 3.75 -9.51
CA PRO A 406 -0.10 4.17 -10.36
C PRO A 406 -1.41 3.83 -9.65
N ILE A 407 -2.44 4.67 -9.76
CA ILE A 407 -3.79 4.30 -9.30
C ILE A 407 -4.80 4.48 -10.42
N ILE A 408 -5.86 3.67 -10.40
CA ILE A 408 -6.89 3.69 -11.43
C ILE A 408 -8.25 3.86 -10.76
N ALA A 409 -8.85 5.03 -10.93
CA ALA A 409 -10.13 5.38 -10.33
C ALA A 409 -10.99 6.25 -11.25
N GLY A 410 -12.31 6.03 -11.26
CA GLY A 410 -13.28 6.71 -12.12
C GLY A 410 -12.87 6.79 -13.61
N GLY A 411 -12.35 5.70 -14.19
CA GLY A 411 -11.87 5.65 -15.57
C GLY A 411 -10.61 6.51 -15.83
N THR A 412 -9.89 6.88 -14.78
CA THR A 412 -8.73 7.77 -14.82
C THR A 412 -7.51 7.08 -14.22
N LEU A 413 -6.40 7.11 -14.96
CA LEU A 413 -5.08 6.73 -14.46
C LEU A 413 -4.45 7.97 -13.82
N PHE A 414 -4.11 7.89 -12.54
CA PHE A 414 -3.34 8.91 -11.86
C PHE A 414 -1.90 8.44 -11.67
N LEU A 415 -0.96 9.31 -12.03
CA LEU A 415 0.48 9.09 -11.87
C LEU A 415 1.07 10.28 -11.12
N ARG A 416 1.96 9.99 -10.18
CA ARG A 416 2.69 11.02 -9.43
C ARG A 416 4.19 10.94 -9.72
N ASP A 417 4.81 12.11 -9.79
CA ASP A 417 6.25 12.32 -9.78
C ASP A 417 6.54 13.53 -8.87
N GLN A 418 6.81 13.26 -7.58
CA GLN A 418 7.05 14.29 -6.55
C GLN A 418 5.93 15.33 -6.48
N GLU A 419 6.19 16.58 -6.89
CA GLU A 419 5.25 17.70 -6.88
C GLU A 419 4.18 17.61 -7.98
N LEU A 420 4.39 16.73 -8.96
CA LEU A 420 3.55 16.61 -10.14
C LEU A 420 2.59 15.43 -10.03
N ILE A 421 1.31 15.70 -10.23
CA ILE A 421 0.25 14.69 -10.36
C ILE A 421 -0.40 14.86 -11.72
N PHE A 422 -0.54 13.77 -12.45
CA PHE A 422 -1.13 13.73 -13.78
C PHE A 422 -2.34 12.81 -13.79
N ALA A 423 -3.42 13.24 -14.43
CA ALA A 423 -4.61 12.44 -14.64
C ALA A 423 -4.82 12.15 -16.13
N PHE A 424 -4.94 10.87 -16.50
CA PHE A 424 -5.14 10.44 -17.88
C PHE A 424 -6.45 9.65 -18.05
N ASP A 425 -7.19 9.94 -19.10
CA ASP A 425 -8.43 9.23 -19.44
C ASP A 425 -8.13 7.84 -20.03
N VAL A 426 -8.47 6.80 -19.27
CA VAL A 426 -8.32 5.39 -19.65
C VAL A 426 -9.68 4.69 -19.80
N SER A 427 -10.78 5.43 -19.76
CA SER A 427 -12.14 4.90 -19.93
C SER A 427 -12.36 4.31 -21.32
N LYS A 428 -13.08 3.19 -21.40
CA LYS A 428 -13.54 2.64 -22.67
C LYS A 428 -14.57 3.59 -23.28
N LYS A 429 -14.39 3.93 -24.55
CA LYS A 429 -15.32 4.77 -25.31
C LYS A 429 -16.54 3.99 -25.75
#